data_AF-A0A814V2E9-F1
#
_entry.id   AF-A0A814V2E9-F1
#
_cell.length_a   1.000
_cell.length_b   1.000
_cell.length_c   1.000
_cell.angle_alpha   90.00
_cell.angle_beta   90.00
_cell.angle_gamma   90.00
#
_symmetry.space_group_name_H-M   'P 1'
#
loop_
_entity.id
_entity.type
_entity.pdbx_description
1 polymer ?
#
loop_
_entity_poly.entity_id
_entity_poly.type
_entity_poly.pdbx_seq_one_letter_code
_entity_poly.pdbx_strand_id
1 'polypeptide(L)'
;MLSAFFFTAFILCLSNTLPLSDFFPFGEQVGDSIVRPNDDEAEGPFTLPHIFPYFDNNHRQIWIANNGLFSFLSAIHTFVPDPFPLADDQRLITGFWSDIDTRGLVNGTGNRVYYHIYSDTFLSNITLSIFMKVRDYVQRFFSQQRLFEPTMVITGTWDRVGAYANQIDKLNTFQIVLATDSERSFVFLLYHDLQWAGPSYTSEPYAQAGFNGGDGISFEMLPYSRTKDIVHLVNESNVNMPGLFVFRVDTDEIDAGGCSSNISVVTLRPRISSQLGSTALNIQGPCFSNSTTIKCRFGSSPEVVDGIIIDTFRAICLTPFAPIHGSVPVSVSIDNGVSYMPVSSFTYAPLQFGSDDVIIDTRNQDYLLNVVQYINLTWHFSESTRNTFPNGTTIEIQLVEVSLNNRSQLQQENSPMILIQDIMPDVTSLRLLVPESIAYIKACFIRVVARFKNKTYAGLNTGMLAVRSLPAFATTSCVEWSQGQPEPSANILYIQRLWRVYLFGH
;
A
#
# COMPACT_ATOMS: atom_id res chain seq x y z
N MET A 1 -57.80 22.32 10.55
CA MET A 1 -56.43 22.83 10.80
C MET A 1 -55.47 21.65 10.68
N LEU A 2 -54.81 21.49 9.53
CA LEU A 2 -53.67 20.59 9.36
C LEU A 2 -52.41 21.40 9.66
N SER A 3 -51.58 20.93 10.58
CA SER A 3 -50.22 21.45 10.80
C SER A 3 -49.23 20.67 9.93
N ALA A 4 -48.56 21.38 9.03
CA ALA A 4 -47.48 20.86 8.22
C ALA A 4 -46.17 20.93 9.01
N PHE A 5 -45.50 19.78 9.19
CA PHE A 5 -44.11 19.71 9.64
C PHE A 5 -43.21 19.78 8.39
N PHE A 6 -42.45 20.86 8.25
CA PHE A 6 -41.36 20.96 7.28
C PHE A 6 -40.13 20.26 7.87
N PHE A 7 -39.74 19.12 7.30
CA PHE A 7 -38.40 18.56 7.46
C PHE A 7 -37.47 19.29 6.49
N THR A 8 -36.65 20.20 7.00
CA THR A 8 -35.50 20.73 6.25
C THR A 8 -34.41 19.66 6.22
N ALA A 9 -34.21 19.04 5.05
CA ALA A 9 -33.05 18.19 4.80
C ALA A 9 -31.79 19.07 4.80
N PHE A 10 -30.95 18.91 5.83
CA PHE A 10 -29.58 19.40 5.79
C PHE A 10 -28.82 18.57 4.75
N ILE A 11 -28.54 19.17 3.60
CA ILE A 11 -27.52 18.66 2.68
C ILE A 11 -26.18 18.95 3.37
N LEU A 12 -25.62 17.93 4.03
CA LEU A 12 -24.22 17.93 4.43
C LEU A 12 -23.39 18.02 3.15
N CYS A 13 -22.88 19.21 2.86
CA CYS A 13 -21.81 19.39 1.90
C CYS A 13 -20.60 18.68 2.54
N LEU A 14 -20.28 17.47 2.07
CA LEU A 14 -19.04 16.79 2.45
C LEU A 14 -17.90 17.69 1.97
N SER A 15 -17.25 18.38 2.90
CA SER A 15 -16.00 19.08 2.62
C SER A 15 -14.98 18.01 2.20
N ASN A 16 -14.55 18.04 0.94
CA ASN A 16 -13.45 17.21 0.44
C ASN A 16 -12.12 17.75 0.97
N THR A 17 -11.94 17.74 2.29
CA THR A 17 -10.71 18.15 2.97
C THR A 17 -10.16 16.99 3.79
N LEU A 18 -8.85 16.99 4.03
CA LEU A 18 -8.21 15.93 4.81
C LEU A 18 -8.61 16.08 6.29
N PRO A 19 -9.29 15.10 6.92
CA PRO A 19 -9.70 15.23 8.32
C PRO A 19 -8.48 15.20 9.25
N LEU A 20 -8.56 15.87 10.40
CA LEU A 20 -7.47 15.88 11.39
C LEU A 20 -7.10 14.48 11.91
N SER A 21 -8.00 13.51 11.84
CA SER A 21 -7.70 12.10 12.15
C SER A 21 -6.65 11.49 11.21
N ASP A 22 -6.54 12.03 10.00
CA ASP A 22 -5.62 11.57 8.97
C ASP A 22 -4.28 12.31 9.01
N PHE A 23 -4.14 13.34 9.84
CA PHE A 23 -2.84 13.98 10.11
C PHE A 23 -1.93 13.02 10.88
N PHE A 24 -0.62 13.28 10.87
CA PHE A 24 0.26 12.68 11.88
C PHE A 24 -0.14 13.28 13.24
N PRO A 25 -0.32 12.46 14.29
CA PRO A 25 -0.71 12.96 15.61
C PRO A 25 0.18 14.12 16.03
N PHE A 26 -0.43 15.20 16.54
CA PHE A 26 0.28 16.40 16.94
C PHE A 26 -0.27 16.99 18.23
N GLY A 27 0.53 17.83 18.89
CA GLY A 27 0.19 18.54 20.11
C GLY A 27 0.94 18.05 21.36
N GLU A 28 0.88 18.83 22.43
CA GLU A 28 1.57 18.51 23.70
C GLU A 28 1.16 17.16 24.28
N GLN A 29 -0.10 16.75 24.07
CA GLN A 29 -0.64 15.46 24.51
C GLN A 29 0.04 14.24 23.88
N VAL A 30 0.71 14.40 22.75
CA VAL A 30 1.53 13.36 22.10
C VAL A 30 3.04 13.61 22.26
N GLY A 31 3.42 14.62 23.05
CA GLY A 31 4.81 14.94 23.36
C GLY A 31 5.48 15.90 22.37
N ASP A 32 4.72 16.61 21.54
CA ASP A 32 5.28 17.63 20.65
C ASP A 32 5.76 18.85 21.45
N SER A 33 6.82 19.47 20.94
CA SER A 33 7.27 20.80 21.37
C SER A 33 6.46 21.89 20.68
N ILE A 34 6.43 23.08 21.27
CA ILE A 34 5.72 24.25 20.72
C ILE A 34 6.74 25.33 20.39
N VAL A 35 6.66 25.87 19.17
CA VAL A 35 7.39 27.10 18.82
C VAL A 35 6.83 28.26 19.61
N ARG A 36 7.70 29.04 20.27
CA ARG A 36 7.26 30.19 21.07
C ARG A 36 6.42 31.15 20.23
N PRO A 37 5.27 31.65 20.74
CA PRO A 37 4.46 32.63 20.03
C PRO A 37 5.29 33.83 19.57
N ASN A 38 5.33 34.05 18.25
CA ASN A 38 6.12 35.08 17.58
C ASN A 38 5.48 35.48 16.24
N ASP A 39 6.17 36.37 15.52
CA ASP A 39 5.71 37.00 14.27
C ASP A 39 6.60 36.68 13.06
N ASP A 40 7.91 36.55 13.26
CA ASP A 40 8.91 36.37 12.20
C ASP A 40 10.15 35.61 12.69
N GLU A 41 9.97 34.73 13.67
CA GLU A 41 11.07 33.97 14.27
C GLU A 41 11.07 32.51 13.83
N ALA A 42 12.28 31.97 13.70
CA ALA A 42 12.50 30.55 13.50
C ALA A 42 13.22 29.95 14.71
N GLU A 43 12.79 28.77 15.12
CA GLU A 43 13.43 28.01 16.20
C GLU A 43 14.46 27.02 15.63
N GLY A 44 15.60 26.89 16.31
CA GLY A 44 16.72 26.06 15.89
C GLY A 44 18.08 26.78 15.93
N PRO A 45 19.14 26.19 15.32
CA PRO A 45 19.11 24.91 14.62
C PRO A 45 18.89 23.74 15.59
N PHE A 46 18.06 22.79 15.19
CA PHE A 46 17.97 21.49 15.82
C PHE A 46 18.89 20.51 15.10
N THR A 47 19.79 19.85 15.82
CA THR A 47 20.64 18.79 15.25
C THR A 47 19.79 17.56 14.93
N LEU A 48 19.90 17.07 13.70
CA LEU A 48 19.20 15.87 13.25
C LEU A 48 19.97 14.60 13.68
N PRO A 49 19.29 13.59 14.25
CA PRO A 49 19.91 12.33 14.65
C PRO A 49 20.48 11.55 13.44
N HIS A 50 19.80 11.67 12.30
CA HIS A 50 20.16 11.05 11.03
C HIS A 50 20.33 12.09 9.94
N ILE A 51 20.96 11.70 8.82
CA ILE A 51 21.10 12.58 7.66
C ILE A 51 19.73 12.70 6.99
N PHE A 52 19.36 13.92 6.58
CA PHE A 52 18.25 14.16 5.66
C PHE A 52 18.80 14.59 4.28
N PRO A 53 18.82 13.68 3.30
CA PRO A 53 19.14 14.04 1.91
C PRO A 53 18.05 14.96 1.34
N TYR A 54 18.43 16.01 0.60
CA TYR A 54 17.52 16.96 -0.02
C TYR A 54 18.21 17.64 -1.21
N PHE A 55 17.66 17.52 -2.42
CA PHE A 55 18.29 18.01 -3.66
C PHE A 55 19.76 17.58 -3.80
N ASP A 56 20.04 16.27 -3.71
CA ASP A 56 21.38 15.66 -3.74
C ASP A 56 22.37 16.18 -2.65
N ASN A 57 21.87 16.90 -1.65
CA ASN A 57 22.66 17.44 -0.55
C ASN A 57 22.25 16.83 0.79
N ASN A 58 23.23 16.53 1.64
CA ASN A 58 23.01 15.92 2.95
C ASN A 58 22.93 16.97 4.06
N HIS A 59 21.88 16.90 4.88
CA HIS A 59 21.64 17.85 5.97
C HIS A 59 21.63 17.16 7.34
N ARG A 60 22.14 17.86 8.36
CA ARG A 60 22.20 17.40 9.76
C ARG A 60 21.62 18.39 10.76
N GLN A 61 20.92 19.41 10.27
CA GLN A 61 20.26 20.40 11.10
C GLN A 61 19.01 20.93 10.40
N ILE A 62 18.08 21.48 11.17
CA ILE A 62 16.84 22.09 10.66
C ILE A 62 16.42 23.27 11.52
N TRP A 63 15.78 24.27 10.90
CA TRP A 63 15.06 25.35 11.55
C TRP A 63 13.58 25.26 11.23
N ILE A 64 12.76 25.74 12.16
CA ILE A 64 11.31 25.72 12.08
C ILE A 64 10.81 27.15 12.20
N ALA A 65 10.29 27.71 11.10
CA ALA A 65 9.77 29.07 11.08
C ALA A 65 8.28 29.09 11.39
N ASN A 66 7.83 30.06 12.20
CA ASN A 66 6.40 30.32 12.39
C ASN A 66 5.69 30.57 11.05
N ASN A 67 6.38 31.19 10.10
CA ASN A 67 5.93 31.51 8.75
C ASN A 67 5.80 30.29 7.81
N GLY A 68 5.49 29.10 8.32
CA GLY A 68 4.99 27.99 7.48
C GLY A 68 6.03 27.19 6.70
N LEU A 69 7.29 27.17 7.15
CA LEU A 69 8.39 26.50 6.46
C LEU A 69 9.44 25.88 7.38
N PHE A 70 10.20 24.96 6.80
CA PHE A 70 11.48 24.49 7.32
C PHE A 70 12.64 24.95 6.42
N SER A 71 13.81 25.14 7.04
CA SER A 71 15.06 25.43 6.34
C SER A 71 16.23 24.63 6.93
N PHE A 72 17.22 24.29 6.10
CA PHE A 72 18.30 23.38 6.53
C PHE A 72 19.63 24.06 6.87
N LEU A 73 19.86 25.31 6.42
CA LEU A 73 21.19 25.95 6.52
C LEU A 73 21.20 27.26 7.31
N SER A 74 20.09 27.98 7.35
CA SER A 74 19.93 29.20 8.14
C SER A 74 18.46 29.43 8.50
N ALA A 75 18.21 30.24 9.52
CA ALA A 75 16.88 30.72 9.87
C ALA A 75 16.34 31.66 8.78
N ILE A 76 15.10 31.46 8.36
CA ILE A 76 14.39 32.38 7.44
C ILE A 76 13.39 33.19 8.25
N HIS A 77 13.57 34.51 8.22
CA HIS A 77 12.76 35.48 8.98
C HIS A 77 11.87 36.34 8.07
N THR A 78 11.98 36.18 6.74
CA THR A 78 11.17 36.98 5.81
C THR A 78 9.73 36.46 5.83
N PHE A 79 8.76 37.35 6.09
CA PHE A 79 7.32 37.07 6.02
C PHE A 79 6.74 37.11 4.61
N VAL A 80 7.34 37.92 3.74
CA VAL A 80 6.99 37.99 2.32
C VAL A 80 7.71 36.88 1.55
N PRO A 81 6.99 35.93 0.92
CA PRO A 81 7.65 34.88 0.17
C PRO A 81 8.36 35.41 -1.08
N ASP A 82 9.68 35.25 -1.10
CA ASP A 82 10.47 35.47 -2.31
C ASP A 82 10.19 34.32 -3.31
N PRO A 83 10.03 34.63 -4.61
CA PRO A 83 9.77 33.61 -5.63
C PRO A 83 10.88 32.58 -5.70
N PHE A 84 10.51 31.31 -5.74
CA PHE A 84 11.43 30.27 -6.17
C PHE A 84 11.79 30.44 -7.66
N PRO A 85 13.03 30.08 -8.07
CA PRO A 85 14.10 29.53 -7.22
C PRO A 85 14.87 30.62 -6.45
N LEU A 86 15.25 30.30 -5.21
CA LEU A 86 16.17 31.11 -4.40
C LEU A 86 17.58 30.50 -4.44
N ALA A 87 18.59 31.36 -4.54
CA ALA A 87 20.00 31.00 -4.51
C ALA A 87 20.59 31.13 -3.09
N ASP A 88 21.92 31.17 -2.99
CA ASP A 88 22.67 31.36 -1.75
C ASP A 88 22.36 30.30 -0.68
N ASP A 89 22.19 29.05 -1.12
CA ASP A 89 22.00 27.89 -0.25
C ASP A 89 20.71 27.96 0.61
N GLN A 90 19.72 28.74 0.18
CA GLN A 90 18.40 28.78 0.79
C GLN A 90 17.60 27.50 0.49
N ARG A 91 17.90 26.42 1.21
CA ARG A 91 17.25 25.11 1.06
C ARG A 91 16.00 25.02 1.93
N LEU A 92 14.83 25.16 1.30
CA LEU A 92 13.56 25.41 1.98
C LEU A 92 12.48 24.40 1.60
N ILE A 93 11.73 23.94 2.60
CA ILE A 93 10.48 23.19 2.42
C ILE A 93 9.35 24.06 2.96
N THR A 94 8.46 24.51 2.08
CA THR A 94 7.38 25.44 2.42
C THR A 94 6.03 24.74 2.31
N GLY A 95 5.31 24.67 3.43
CA GLY A 95 3.94 24.15 3.46
C GLY A 95 2.93 25.26 3.15
N PHE A 96 3.14 26.44 3.73
CA PHE A 96 2.36 27.64 3.48
C PHE A 96 3.17 28.86 3.95
N TRP A 97 4.17 29.25 3.16
CA TRP A 97 5.02 30.39 3.51
C TRP A 97 4.25 31.69 3.36
N SER A 98 3.99 32.38 4.48
CA SER A 98 3.32 33.68 4.55
C SER A 98 3.58 34.32 5.92
N ASP A 99 3.18 35.58 6.07
CA ASP A 99 3.15 36.37 7.30
C ASP A 99 2.17 35.80 8.35
N ILE A 100 2.63 34.80 9.13
CA ILE A 100 1.83 34.07 10.13
C ILE A 100 2.13 34.61 11.53
N ASP A 101 1.13 35.18 12.18
CA ASP A 101 1.28 35.74 13.53
C ASP A 101 0.71 34.80 14.59
N THR A 102 1.59 34.17 15.36
CA THR A 102 1.24 33.19 16.39
C THR A 102 1.03 33.79 17.78
N ARG A 103 1.11 35.13 17.93
CA ARG A 103 0.95 35.83 19.22
C ARG A 103 -0.50 35.85 19.70
N GLY A 104 -1.46 35.87 18.77
CA GLY A 104 -2.89 35.84 19.07
C GLY A 104 -3.32 34.52 19.72
N LEU A 105 -4.34 34.53 20.57
CA LEU A 105 -4.87 33.30 21.19
C LEU A 105 -6.26 32.98 20.62
N VAL A 106 -6.39 31.80 20.02
CA VAL A 106 -7.69 31.27 19.55
C VAL A 106 -8.24 30.32 20.59
N ASN A 107 -9.33 30.69 21.27
CA ASN A 107 -10.04 29.85 22.26
C ASN A 107 -9.13 29.23 23.34
N GLY A 108 -7.98 29.86 23.65
CA GLY A 108 -7.02 29.39 24.65
C GLY A 108 -6.10 28.24 24.21
N THR A 109 -6.31 27.62 23.04
CA THR A 109 -5.55 26.42 22.60
C THR A 109 -5.15 26.41 21.11
N GLY A 110 -5.54 27.40 20.30
CA GLY A 110 -5.12 27.51 18.89
C GLY A 110 -4.10 28.62 18.63
N ASN A 111 -3.72 28.78 17.35
CA ASN A 111 -2.66 29.67 16.88
C ASN A 111 -1.28 29.25 17.42
N ARG A 112 -0.90 28.01 17.09
CA ARG A 112 0.29 27.34 17.58
C ARG A 112 1.01 26.58 16.48
N VAL A 113 2.32 26.48 16.60
CA VAL A 113 3.15 25.61 15.77
C VAL A 113 3.73 24.52 16.65
N TYR A 114 3.32 23.27 16.40
CA TYR A 114 3.80 22.08 17.09
C TYR A 114 4.87 21.39 16.25
N TYR A 115 5.90 20.83 16.87
CA TYR A 115 6.90 20.06 16.16
C TYR A 115 7.50 18.92 16.99
N HIS A 116 8.01 17.90 16.30
CA HIS A 116 8.75 16.81 16.92
C HIS A 116 9.77 16.20 15.95
N ILE A 117 10.90 15.71 16.49
CA ILE A 117 11.93 14.97 15.74
C ILE A 117 11.97 13.54 16.31
N TYR A 118 11.31 12.61 15.63
CA TYR A 118 11.29 11.19 15.97
C TYR A 118 12.52 10.49 15.41
N SER A 119 13.08 9.55 16.18
CA SER A 119 14.31 8.82 15.83
C SER A 119 14.19 7.35 16.19
N ASP A 120 14.74 6.46 15.37
CA ASP A 120 14.90 5.04 15.68
C ASP A 120 15.80 4.77 16.91
N THR A 121 16.58 5.76 17.34
CA THR A 121 17.37 5.71 18.57
C THR A 121 16.49 5.75 19.83
N PHE A 122 15.22 6.18 19.71
CA PHE A 122 14.25 6.22 20.80
C PHE A 122 12.86 5.75 20.32
N LEU A 123 12.61 4.44 20.43
CA LEU A 123 11.38 3.79 20.00
C LEU A 123 10.31 3.81 21.10
N SER A 124 9.47 4.82 21.09
CA SER A 124 8.22 4.86 21.85
C SER A 124 7.05 4.29 21.04
N ASN A 125 5.91 3.99 21.67
CA ASN A 125 4.72 3.53 20.93
C ASN A 125 4.25 4.57 19.89
N ILE A 126 4.41 5.86 20.17
CA ILE A 126 4.08 6.93 19.22
C ILE A 126 5.11 6.99 18.09
N THR A 127 6.40 6.84 18.38
CA THR A 127 7.46 6.75 17.35
C THR A 127 7.16 5.62 16.36
N LEU A 128 6.84 4.44 16.87
CA LEU A 128 6.53 3.28 16.05
C LEU A 128 5.29 3.49 15.18
N SER A 129 4.23 4.10 15.71
CA SER A 129 3.02 4.38 14.92
C SER A 129 3.25 5.43 13.83
N ILE A 130 4.04 6.48 14.11
CA ILE A 130 4.48 7.47 13.13
C ILE A 130 5.29 6.79 12.01
N PHE A 131 6.29 5.97 12.38
CA PHE A 131 7.15 5.27 11.41
C PHE A 131 6.35 4.28 10.55
N MET A 132 5.43 3.55 11.16
CA MET A 132 4.51 2.66 10.43
C MET A 132 3.66 3.42 9.42
N LYS A 133 3.12 4.59 9.79
CA LYS A 133 2.30 5.42 8.91
C LYS A 133 3.11 6.00 7.74
N VAL A 134 4.31 6.52 8.00
CA VAL A 134 5.23 6.97 6.93
C VAL A 134 5.54 5.82 5.98
N ARG A 135 5.92 4.65 6.51
CA ARG A 135 6.25 3.48 5.71
C ARG A 135 5.07 3.06 4.82
N ASP A 136 3.86 3.04 5.36
CA ASP A 136 2.65 2.72 4.58
C ASP A 136 2.46 3.71 3.43
N TYR A 137 2.58 5.02 3.70
CA TYR A 137 2.46 6.04 2.66
C TYR A 137 3.55 5.91 1.59
N VAL A 138 4.82 5.74 1.97
CA VAL A 138 5.93 5.57 1.01
C VAL A 138 5.68 4.33 0.15
N GLN A 139 5.35 3.19 0.75
CA GLN A 139 5.10 1.94 0.02
C GLN A 139 3.86 2.01 -0.88
N ARG A 140 2.87 2.81 -0.48
CA ARG A 140 1.64 3.02 -1.25
C ARG A 140 1.87 3.92 -2.46
N PHE A 141 2.61 5.01 -2.30
CA PHE A 141 2.76 6.06 -3.32
C PHE A 141 4.07 5.97 -4.11
N PHE A 142 5.04 5.19 -3.65
CA PHE A 142 6.28 4.91 -4.37
C PHE A 142 6.53 3.40 -4.42
N SER A 143 5.94 2.75 -5.41
CA SER A 143 5.95 1.29 -5.52
C SER A 143 7.34 0.63 -5.60
N GLN A 144 8.38 1.40 -5.96
CA GLN A 144 9.78 0.94 -5.95
C GLN A 144 10.42 0.96 -4.55
N GLN A 145 9.85 1.72 -3.62
CA GLN A 145 10.44 2.02 -2.30
C GLN A 145 9.96 1.05 -1.21
N ARG A 146 9.89 -0.25 -1.53
CA ARG A 146 9.40 -1.27 -0.58
C ARG A 146 10.31 -1.45 0.64
N LEU A 147 11.62 -1.29 0.46
CA LEU A 147 12.61 -1.47 1.52
C LEU A 147 12.86 -0.17 2.30
N PHE A 148 11.99 0.82 2.13
CA PHE A 148 12.07 2.02 2.95
C PHE A 148 11.61 1.71 4.36
N GLU A 149 12.51 1.91 5.32
CA GLU A 149 12.23 1.85 6.75
C GLU A 149 12.77 3.15 7.36
N PRO A 150 11.90 4.04 7.86
CA PRO A 150 12.34 5.34 8.33
C PRO A 150 13.23 5.18 9.59
N THR A 151 14.35 5.89 9.60
CA THR A 151 15.21 6.05 10.78
C THR A 151 14.91 7.36 11.51
N MET A 152 14.36 8.35 10.80
CA MET A 152 13.95 9.65 11.34
C MET A 152 12.67 10.16 10.68
N VAL A 153 11.80 10.78 11.47
CA VAL A 153 10.63 11.53 11.00
C VAL A 153 10.55 12.86 11.75
N ILE A 154 10.38 13.97 11.03
CA ILE A 154 10.20 15.31 11.60
C ILE A 154 8.79 15.77 11.26
N THR A 155 8.03 16.23 12.25
CA THR A 155 6.70 16.80 12.05
C THR A 155 6.70 18.28 12.42
N GLY A 156 5.98 19.10 11.65
CA GLY A 156 5.65 20.49 11.96
C GLY A 156 4.19 20.75 11.63
N THR A 157 3.40 21.17 12.60
CA THR A 157 1.97 21.41 12.45
C THR A 157 1.64 22.84 12.83
N TRP A 158 1.14 23.61 11.87
CA TRP A 158 0.58 24.93 12.09
C TRP A 158 -0.90 24.74 12.35
N ASP A 159 -1.29 24.75 13.63
CA ASP A 159 -2.65 24.46 14.06
C ASP A 159 -3.44 25.76 14.32
N ARG A 160 -4.45 26.00 13.47
CA ARG A 160 -5.35 27.15 13.54
C ARG A 160 -4.58 28.45 13.60
N VAL A 161 -3.65 28.65 12.67
CA VAL A 161 -2.79 29.84 12.61
C VAL A 161 -3.44 30.99 11.85
N GLY A 162 -3.32 32.18 12.41
CA GLY A 162 -3.83 33.42 11.83
C GLY A 162 -2.78 34.17 11.02
N ALA A 163 -3.23 35.06 10.13
CA ALA A 163 -2.34 36.02 9.48
C ALA A 163 -1.95 37.15 10.43
N TYR A 164 -0.86 37.87 10.15
CA TYR A 164 -0.54 39.12 10.83
C TYR A 164 -1.69 40.16 10.72
N ALA A 165 -1.89 41.08 11.66
CA ALA A 165 -1.33 41.17 13.01
C ALA A 165 -2.38 40.62 13.99
N ASN A 166 -2.29 39.34 14.34
CA ASN A 166 -3.27 38.63 15.17
C ASN A 166 -4.66 38.52 14.52
N GLN A 167 -4.72 38.29 13.20
CA GLN A 167 -5.98 37.98 12.51
C GLN A 167 -6.41 36.57 12.86
N ILE A 168 -7.24 36.47 13.90
CA ILE A 168 -7.75 35.20 14.43
C ILE A 168 -9.19 34.88 14.00
N ASP A 169 -9.76 35.67 13.08
CA ASP A 169 -11.10 35.47 12.51
C ASP A 169 -11.12 34.43 11.37
N LYS A 170 -9.98 34.27 10.67
CA LYS A 170 -9.75 33.24 9.66
C LYS A 170 -8.46 32.50 9.99
N LEU A 171 -8.51 31.18 9.95
CA LEU A 171 -7.43 30.33 10.45
C LEU A 171 -7.07 29.27 9.43
N ASN A 172 -5.78 28.94 9.36
CA ASN A 172 -5.25 27.87 8.53
C ASN A 172 -4.75 26.73 9.42
N THR A 173 -4.97 25.48 9.00
CA THR A 173 -4.39 24.29 9.62
C THR A 173 -3.74 23.41 8.55
N PHE A 174 -2.42 23.22 8.68
CA PHE A 174 -1.62 22.39 7.79
C PHE A 174 -0.42 21.76 8.52
N GLN A 175 0.16 20.71 7.93
CA GLN A 175 1.27 19.96 8.51
C GLN A 175 2.31 19.63 7.43
N ILE A 176 3.59 19.74 7.81
CA ILE A 176 4.75 19.32 7.02
C ILE A 176 5.39 18.14 7.76
N VAL A 177 5.59 17.03 7.06
CA VAL A 177 6.27 15.84 7.61
C VAL A 177 7.43 15.45 6.71
N LEU A 178 8.61 15.32 7.29
CA LEU A 178 9.83 14.88 6.62
C LEU A 178 10.16 13.49 7.13
N ALA A 179 10.52 12.56 6.26
CA ALA A 179 10.98 11.24 6.66
C ALA A 179 12.20 10.82 5.87
N THR A 180 13.09 10.05 6.51
CA THR A 180 14.26 9.50 5.84
C THR A 180 14.72 8.21 6.50
N ASP A 181 15.40 7.37 5.71
CA ASP A 181 16.17 6.21 6.17
C ASP A 181 17.69 6.49 6.12
N SER A 182 18.08 7.76 6.01
CA SER A 182 19.44 8.30 5.79
C SER A 182 20.00 8.19 4.37
N GLU A 183 19.31 7.54 3.44
CA GLU A 183 19.69 7.46 2.02
C GLU A 183 18.63 8.09 1.13
N ARG A 184 17.36 7.81 1.42
CA ARG A 184 16.18 8.31 0.74
C ARG A 184 15.42 9.23 1.66
N SER A 185 14.73 10.22 1.09
CA SER A 185 13.94 11.15 1.88
C SER A 185 12.62 11.50 1.20
N PHE A 186 11.61 11.70 2.03
CA PHE A 186 10.24 11.95 1.62
C PHE A 186 9.65 13.13 2.38
N VAL A 187 8.79 13.89 1.71
CA VAL A 187 8.02 14.97 2.31
C VAL A 187 6.53 14.72 2.10
N PHE A 188 5.76 14.91 3.16
CA PHE A 188 4.30 14.89 3.16
C PHE A 188 3.80 16.29 3.53
N LEU A 189 2.99 16.90 2.68
CA LEU A 189 2.30 18.15 2.95
C LEU A 189 0.82 17.85 3.13
N LEU A 190 0.26 18.19 4.28
CA LEU A 190 -1.11 17.88 4.67
C LEU A 190 -1.89 19.18 4.93
N TYR A 191 -3.04 19.34 4.31
CA TYR A 191 -3.88 20.53 4.41
C TYR A 191 -5.28 20.16 4.90
N HIS A 192 -5.68 20.69 6.05
CA HIS A 192 -6.98 20.43 6.66
C HIS A 192 -7.99 21.53 6.31
N ASP A 193 -7.60 22.78 6.58
CA ASP A 193 -8.42 23.96 6.34
C ASP A 193 -7.52 25.15 6.00
N LEU A 194 -7.87 25.90 4.96
CA LEU A 194 -7.16 27.10 4.53
C LEU A 194 -8.20 28.19 4.25
N GLN A 195 -8.36 29.14 5.16
CA GLN A 195 -9.37 30.20 5.10
C GLN A 195 -8.82 31.53 4.58
N TRP A 196 -7.50 31.65 4.50
CA TRP A 196 -6.81 32.84 4.00
C TRP A 196 -5.61 32.46 3.13
N ALA A 197 -5.34 33.27 2.11
CA ALA A 197 -4.28 33.05 1.10
C ALA A 197 -3.04 33.93 1.31
N GLY A 198 -3.16 34.96 2.13
CA GLY A 198 -2.13 35.93 2.45
C GLY A 198 -2.71 37.01 3.38
N PRO A 199 -1.88 37.89 3.94
CA PRO A 199 -2.33 38.98 4.80
C PRO A 199 -3.35 39.89 4.08
N SER A 200 -4.51 40.12 4.72
CA SER A 200 -5.66 40.80 4.10
C SER A 200 -5.51 42.33 3.93
N TYR A 201 -4.49 42.94 4.55
CA TYR A 201 -4.28 44.39 4.67
C TYR A 201 -3.18 44.91 3.73
N THR A 202 -2.56 44.03 2.93
CA THR A 202 -1.48 44.41 2.04
C THR A 202 -1.73 43.97 0.60
N SER A 203 -0.99 44.56 -0.32
CA SER A 203 -0.83 44.05 -1.69
C SER A 203 0.29 43.01 -1.78
N GLU A 204 0.75 42.46 -0.65
CA GLU A 204 1.85 41.49 -0.61
C GLU A 204 1.46 40.22 -1.38
N PRO A 205 2.45 39.48 -1.91
CA PRO A 205 2.19 38.22 -2.59
C PRO A 205 1.47 37.23 -1.66
N TYR A 206 0.55 36.47 -2.26
CA TYR A 206 -0.08 35.35 -1.60
C TYR A 206 0.98 34.32 -1.18
N ALA A 207 0.58 33.45 -0.25
CA ALA A 207 1.43 32.44 0.34
C ALA A 207 2.09 31.53 -0.72
N GLN A 208 3.24 30.97 -0.39
CA GLN A 208 4.02 30.08 -1.26
C GLN A 208 4.14 28.68 -0.64
N ALA A 209 3.86 27.65 -1.42
CA ALA A 209 4.08 26.25 -1.05
C ALA A 209 4.94 25.55 -2.11
N GLY A 210 5.86 24.69 -1.68
CA GLY A 210 6.83 24.05 -2.55
C GLY A 210 8.21 23.83 -1.92
N PHE A 211 9.18 23.56 -2.77
CA PHE A 211 10.55 23.15 -2.47
C PHE A 211 11.56 24.06 -3.18
N ASN A 212 12.64 24.42 -2.49
CA ASN A 212 13.75 25.16 -3.09
C ASN A 212 15.10 24.51 -2.76
N GLY A 213 15.89 24.19 -3.78
CA GLY A 213 17.19 23.53 -3.68
C GLY A 213 18.36 24.44 -3.31
N GLY A 214 18.16 25.77 -3.30
CA GLY A 214 19.16 26.74 -2.86
C GLY A 214 20.28 27.04 -3.87
N ASP A 215 20.29 26.37 -5.03
CA ASP A 215 21.24 26.56 -6.13
C ASP A 215 20.79 27.64 -7.13
N GLY A 216 19.61 28.24 -6.93
CA GLY A 216 19.00 29.20 -7.85
C GLY A 216 18.44 28.58 -9.13
N ILE A 217 18.33 27.25 -9.21
CA ILE A 217 17.88 26.52 -10.39
C ILE A 217 16.80 25.49 -10.03
N SER A 218 17.05 24.67 -9.03
CA SER A 218 16.24 23.51 -8.66
C SER A 218 15.15 23.91 -7.67
N PHE A 219 13.89 23.79 -8.08
CA PHE A 219 12.73 24.09 -7.25
C PHE A 219 11.49 23.38 -7.79
N GLU A 220 10.46 23.26 -6.95
CA GLU A 220 9.15 22.76 -7.37
C GLU A 220 8.07 23.54 -6.59
N MET A 221 7.04 24.02 -7.28
CA MET A 221 5.92 24.74 -6.65
C MET A 221 4.66 23.87 -6.61
N LEU A 222 3.92 23.94 -5.52
CA LEU A 222 2.59 23.32 -5.46
C LEU A 222 1.57 24.11 -6.32
N PRO A 223 0.45 23.48 -6.72
CA PRO A 223 -0.64 24.18 -7.41
C PRO A 223 -1.07 25.45 -6.69
N TYR A 224 -1.40 26.48 -7.45
CA TYR A 224 -1.88 27.78 -6.95
C TYR A 224 -0.93 28.56 -6.03
N SER A 225 0.31 28.09 -5.84
CA SER A 225 1.34 28.79 -5.08
C SER A 225 1.50 30.25 -5.56
N ARG A 226 1.58 31.20 -4.62
CA ARG A 226 1.60 32.66 -4.87
C ARG A 226 0.34 33.22 -5.56
N THR A 227 -0.78 32.52 -5.47
CA THR A 227 -2.09 33.02 -5.94
C THR A 227 -3.12 32.97 -4.82
N LYS A 228 -4.22 33.73 -4.97
CA LYS A 228 -5.35 33.71 -4.01
C LYS A 228 -5.98 32.32 -3.87
N ASP A 229 -5.80 31.47 -4.88
CA ASP A 229 -6.41 30.16 -5.00
C ASP A 229 -5.61 29.09 -4.26
N ILE A 230 -4.49 29.43 -3.59
CA ILE A 230 -3.70 28.51 -2.75
C ILE A 230 -4.53 27.86 -1.64
N VAL A 231 -5.63 28.49 -1.21
CA VAL A 231 -6.59 27.90 -0.29
C VAL A 231 -7.22 26.61 -0.81
N HIS A 232 -7.22 26.38 -2.13
CA HIS A 232 -7.71 25.16 -2.74
C HIS A 232 -6.76 23.97 -2.63
N LEU A 233 -5.56 24.12 -2.05
CA LEU A 233 -4.69 22.98 -1.73
C LEU A 233 -5.37 21.95 -0.81
N VAL A 234 -6.38 22.34 -0.03
CA VAL A 234 -7.21 21.41 0.75
C VAL A 234 -8.01 20.43 -0.13
N ASN A 235 -8.22 20.74 -1.41
CA ASN A 235 -8.99 19.95 -2.37
C ASN A 235 -8.11 19.23 -3.41
N GLU A 236 -6.87 19.66 -3.57
CA GLU A 236 -5.91 19.12 -4.53
C GLU A 236 -5.07 17.99 -3.91
N SER A 237 -4.44 17.17 -4.77
CA SER A 237 -3.53 16.10 -4.35
C SER A 237 -2.76 15.51 -5.53
N ASN A 238 -1.50 15.15 -5.35
CA ASN A 238 -0.77 14.30 -6.31
C ASN A 238 -0.97 12.80 -6.06
N VAL A 239 -1.54 12.43 -4.91
CA VAL A 239 -1.79 11.04 -4.50
C VAL A 239 -3.29 10.74 -4.34
N ASN A 240 -4.14 11.49 -5.04
CA ASN A 240 -5.61 11.33 -5.08
C ASN A 240 -6.26 11.15 -3.69
N MET A 241 -5.70 11.84 -2.69
CA MET A 241 -6.26 12.00 -1.36
C MET A 241 -6.29 13.51 -1.08
N PRO A 242 -7.46 14.16 -1.24
CA PRO A 242 -7.58 15.62 -1.15
C PRO A 242 -6.89 16.19 0.09
N GLY A 243 -6.05 17.21 -0.11
CA GLY A 243 -5.27 17.84 0.95
C GLY A 243 -3.95 17.12 1.29
N LEU A 244 -3.62 15.98 0.68
CA LEU A 244 -2.33 15.32 0.86
C LEU A 244 -1.47 15.41 -0.41
N PHE A 245 -0.24 15.86 -0.23
CA PHE A 245 0.81 15.77 -1.24
C PHE A 245 2.00 14.98 -0.69
N VAL A 246 2.56 14.10 -1.53
CA VAL A 246 3.69 13.25 -1.14
C VAL A 246 4.79 13.28 -2.19
N PHE A 247 6.02 13.54 -1.77
CA PHE A 247 7.18 13.70 -2.65
C PHE A 247 8.37 12.91 -2.12
N ARG A 248 9.20 12.41 -3.03
CA ARG A 248 10.57 11.98 -2.75
C ARG A 248 11.51 13.12 -3.12
N VAL A 249 12.46 13.43 -2.24
CA VAL A 249 13.22 14.69 -2.31
C VAL A 249 14.74 14.53 -2.19
N ASP A 250 15.26 13.30 -2.15
CA ASP A 250 16.70 13.02 -1.98
C ASP A 250 17.56 13.31 -3.22
N THR A 251 16.98 13.27 -4.41
CA THR A 251 17.66 13.43 -5.71
C THR A 251 17.73 14.88 -6.18
N ASP A 252 18.44 15.16 -7.27
CA ASP A 252 18.47 16.46 -7.97
C ASP A 252 17.08 16.93 -8.46
N GLU A 253 16.16 16.02 -8.72
CA GLU A 253 14.75 16.31 -9.04
C GLU A 253 13.80 15.88 -7.92
N ILE A 254 12.64 16.56 -7.84
CA ILE A 254 11.54 16.17 -6.94
C ILE A 254 10.65 15.14 -7.63
N ASP A 255 10.60 13.95 -7.05
CA ASP A 255 9.79 12.83 -7.54
C ASP A 255 8.39 12.89 -6.88
N ALA A 256 7.36 13.24 -7.65
CA ALA A 256 5.98 13.20 -7.18
C ALA A 256 5.50 11.75 -6.94
N GLY A 257 4.94 11.51 -5.75
CA GLY A 257 4.31 10.22 -5.42
C GLY A 257 3.00 9.99 -6.16
N GLY A 258 2.53 8.75 -6.13
CA GLY A 258 1.25 8.34 -6.69
C GLY A 258 1.43 7.40 -7.87
N CYS A 259 0.78 7.73 -8.98
CA CYS A 259 0.85 6.97 -10.22
C CYS A 259 1.33 7.88 -11.35
N SER A 260 1.95 7.28 -12.35
CA SER A 260 2.37 7.97 -13.56
C SER A 260 1.41 7.65 -14.70
N SER A 261 1.12 8.66 -15.52
CA SER A 261 0.60 8.44 -16.87
C SER A 261 1.67 7.81 -17.79
N ASN A 262 2.94 7.86 -17.38
CA ASN A 262 4.03 7.17 -18.05
C ASN A 262 3.98 5.67 -17.73
N ILE A 263 3.58 4.94 -18.76
CA ILE A 263 3.38 3.48 -18.86
C ILE A 263 4.68 2.67 -18.60
N SER A 264 5.84 3.33 -18.50
CA SER A 264 7.17 2.69 -18.37
C SER A 264 7.50 2.15 -16.97
N VAL A 265 6.77 2.57 -15.92
CA VAL A 265 7.07 2.17 -14.53
C VAL A 265 5.92 1.33 -13.99
N VAL A 266 5.98 0.02 -14.18
CA VAL A 266 5.02 -0.94 -13.60
C VAL A 266 5.74 -1.80 -12.56
N THR A 267 5.11 -2.06 -11.43
CA THR A 267 5.62 -2.98 -10.41
C THR A 267 4.61 -4.07 -10.09
N LEU A 268 5.12 -5.27 -9.80
CA LEU A 268 4.33 -6.45 -9.44
C LEU A 268 4.77 -7.00 -8.09
N ARG A 269 3.81 -7.33 -7.22
CA ARG A 269 4.07 -7.92 -5.90
C ARG A 269 3.00 -8.95 -5.50
N PRO A 270 3.38 -10.12 -4.98
CA PRO A 270 4.74 -10.63 -4.83
C PRO A 270 5.42 -10.94 -6.18
N ARG A 271 6.74 -11.13 -6.19
CA ARG A 271 7.51 -11.57 -7.38
C ARG A 271 7.63 -13.09 -7.49
N ILE A 272 7.15 -13.80 -6.49
CA ILE A 272 7.14 -15.26 -6.42
C ILE A 272 5.77 -15.73 -5.96
N SER A 273 5.24 -16.81 -6.53
CA SER A 273 4.04 -17.48 -6.03
C SER A 273 4.10 -18.97 -6.27
N SER A 274 3.22 -19.73 -5.62
CA SER A 274 2.99 -21.13 -5.98
C SER A 274 2.54 -21.27 -7.43
N GLN A 275 3.00 -22.32 -8.12
CA GLN A 275 2.51 -22.70 -9.45
C GLN A 275 1.05 -23.18 -9.46
N LEU A 276 0.43 -23.35 -8.29
CA LEU A 276 -1.00 -23.65 -8.15
C LEU A 276 -1.91 -22.45 -8.46
N GLY A 277 -1.36 -21.24 -8.61
CA GLY A 277 -2.11 -20.05 -9.01
C GLY A 277 -2.97 -19.44 -7.91
N SER A 278 -3.85 -18.53 -8.31
CA SER A 278 -4.76 -17.73 -7.46
C SER A 278 -4.09 -16.76 -6.48
N THR A 279 -2.78 -16.58 -6.56
CA THR A 279 -2.09 -15.57 -5.74
C THR A 279 -2.38 -14.18 -6.28
N ALA A 280 -2.81 -13.26 -5.42
CA ALA A 280 -3.07 -11.87 -5.81
C ALA A 280 -1.77 -11.10 -6.00
N LEU A 281 -1.49 -10.70 -7.23
CA LEU A 281 -0.39 -9.80 -7.56
C LEU A 281 -0.89 -8.35 -7.57
N ASN A 282 -0.43 -7.55 -6.63
CA ASN A 282 -0.59 -6.10 -6.64
C ASN A 282 0.23 -5.48 -7.77
N ILE A 283 -0.42 -4.61 -8.53
CA ILE A 283 0.08 -3.87 -9.68
C ILE A 283 0.01 -2.40 -9.31
N GLN A 284 1.16 -1.72 -9.38
CA GLN A 284 1.28 -0.30 -9.12
C GLN A 284 2.10 0.38 -10.22
N GLY A 285 1.98 1.71 -10.29
CA GLY A 285 2.71 2.54 -11.23
C GLY A 285 1.79 3.31 -12.17
N PRO A 286 1.02 2.66 -13.06
CA PRO A 286 0.04 3.34 -13.91
C PRO A 286 -1.13 3.91 -13.12
N CYS A 287 -1.70 5.02 -13.59
CA CYS A 287 -2.95 5.54 -13.03
C CYS A 287 -4.16 4.77 -13.55
N PHE A 288 -4.97 4.24 -12.63
CA PHE A 288 -6.18 3.49 -12.94
C PHE A 288 -7.42 4.37 -12.77
N SER A 289 -8.34 4.27 -13.74
CA SER A 289 -9.63 4.95 -13.72
C SER A 289 -10.78 3.95 -13.88
N ASN A 290 -12.01 4.40 -13.71
CA ASN A 290 -13.19 3.55 -13.95
C ASN A 290 -13.31 3.03 -15.40
N SER A 291 -12.63 3.67 -16.35
CA SER A 291 -12.57 3.24 -17.75
C SER A 291 -11.44 2.24 -18.04
N THR A 292 -10.49 2.09 -17.12
CA THR A 292 -9.31 1.24 -17.29
C THR A 292 -9.73 -0.24 -17.20
N THR A 293 -9.26 -1.05 -18.15
CA THR A 293 -9.51 -2.51 -18.14
C THR A 293 -8.18 -3.23 -18.13
N ILE A 294 -7.89 -3.90 -17.01
CA ILE A 294 -6.58 -4.49 -16.77
C ILE A 294 -6.55 -5.94 -17.24
N LYS A 295 -5.50 -6.31 -17.96
CA LYS A 295 -5.23 -7.69 -18.36
C LYS A 295 -3.78 -8.07 -18.12
N CYS A 296 -3.55 -9.24 -17.55
CA CYS A 296 -2.22 -9.76 -17.24
C CYS A 296 -1.90 -11.02 -18.04
N ARG A 297 -0.67 -11.10 -18.55
CA ARG A 297 -0.11 -12.27 -19.23
C ARG A 297 1.10 -12.78 -18.48
N PHE A 298 1.20 -14.09 -18.35
CA PHE A 298 2.27 -14.78 -17.62
C PHE A 298 3.00 -15.73 -18.54
N GLY A 299 4.23 -15.38 -18.92
CA GLY A 299 5.05 -16.16 -19.84
C GLY A 299 4.34 -16.46 -21.15
N SER A 300 4.46 -17.71 -21.59
CA SER A 300 3.78 -18.21 -22.79
C SER A 300 2.39 -18.82 -22.47
N SER A 301 1.81 -18.53 -21.30
CA SER A 301 0.48 -19.01 -20.96
C SER A 301 -0.54 -18.49 -21.98
N PRO A 302 -1.42 -19.35 -22.51
CA PRO A 302 -2.52 -18.90 -23.37
C PRO A 302 -3.60 -18.16 -22.58
N GLU A 303 -3.62 -18.29 -21.25
CA GLU A 303 -4.59 -17.64 -20.38
C GLU A 303 -4.20 -16.18 -20.15
N VAL A 304 -5.13 -15.29 -20.49
CA VAL A 304 -5.06 -13.86 -20.16
C VAL A 304 -5.96 -13.63 -18.96
N VAL A 305 -5.39 -13.16 -17.86
CA VAL A 305 -6.12 -12.95 -16.61
C VAL A 305 -6.67 -11.53 -16.58
N ASP A 306 -7.96 -11.39 -16.27
CA ASP A 306 -8.58 -10.10 -16.00
C ASP A 306 -8.16 -9.57 -14.62
N GLY A 307 -7.75 -8.31 -14.58
CA GLY A 307 -7.39 -7.61 -13.35
C GLY A 307 -8.59 -6.96 -12.66
N ILE A 308 -8.39 -6.60 -11.39
CA ILE A 308 -9.37 -5.87 -10.57
C ILE A 308 -8.70 -4.59 -10.11
N ILE A 309 -9.30 -3.44 -10.43
CA ILE A 309 -8.88 -2.14 -9.91
C ILE A 309 -9.32 -2.07 -8.45
N ILE A 310 -8.37 -1.78 -7.56
CA ILE A 310 -8.62 -1.56 -6.14
C ILE A 310 -8.83 -0.06 -5.90
N ASP A 311 -7.93 0.77 -6.42
CA ASP A 311 -7.99 2.22 -6.38
C ASP A 311 -7.19 2.81 -7.56
N THR A 312 -7.05 4.14 -7.60
CA THR A 312 -6.32 4.84 -8.68
C THR A 312 -4.84 4.43 -8.81
N PHE A 313 -4.24 3.88 -7.76
CA PHE A 313 -2.82 3.53 -7.72
C PHE A 313 -2.57 2.02 -7.75
N ARG A 314 -3.59 1.23 -7.41
CA ARG A 314 -3.46 -0.22 -7.22
C ARG A 314 -4.49 -0.99 -8.00
N ALA A 315 -4.01 -2.05 -8.61
CA ALA A 315 -4.84 -3.12 -9.15
C ALA A 315 -4.27 -4.47 -8.76
N ILE A 316 -5.07 -5.51 -8.92
CA ILE A 316 -4.64 -6.89 -8.69
C ILE A 316 -4.88 -7.76 -9.92
N CYS A 317 -3.96 -8.67 -10.18
CA CYS A 317 -4.17 -9.81 -11.08
C CYS A 317 -3.90 -11.10 -10.31
N LEU A 318 -4.76 -12.09 -10.47
CA LEU A 318 -4.50 -13.40 -9.89
C LEU A 318 -3.55 -14.19 -10.78
N THR A 319 -2.56 -14.86 -10.20
CA THR A 319 -1.71 -15.74 -10.99
C THR A 319 -2.52 -16.91 -11.54
N PRO A 320 -2.40 -17.24 -12.84
CA PRO A 320 -2.98 -18.48 -13.33
C PRO A 320 -2.19 -19.68 -12.80
N PHE A 321 -2.76 -20.87 -12.97
CA PHE A 321 -2.03 -22.12 -12.74
C PHE A 321 -0.90 -22.25 -13.77
N ALA A 322 0.28 -22.67 -13.31
CA ALA A 322 1.45 -22.88 -14.15
C ALA A 322 1.84 -24.38 -14.19
N PRO A 323 1.84 -25.02 -15.38
CA PRO A 323 2.24 -26.43 -15.51
C PRO A 323 3.71 -26.70 -15.15
N ILE A 324 4.55 -25.66 -15.23
CA ILE A 324 5.98 -25.70 -14.97
C ILE A 324 6.34 -24.51 -14.07
N HIS A 325 7.15 -24.74 -13.04
CA HIS A 325 7.70 -23.70 -12.18
C HIS A 325 8.90 -23.01 -12.86
N GLY A 326 9.34 -21.90 -12.29
CA GLY A 326 10.47 -21.13 -12.79
C GLY A 326 10.08 -19.70 -13.18
N SER A 327 11.06 -19.00 -13.75
CA SER A 327 10.88 -17.59 -14.09
C SER A 327 10.12 -17.42 -15.40
N VAL A 328 9.11 -16.55 -15.38
CA VAL A 328 8.31 -16.16 -16.53
C VAL A 328 8.23 -14.64 -16.62
N PRO A 329 8.26 -14.05 -17.83
CA PRO A 329 7.97 -12.63 -18.00
C PRO A 329 6.49 -12.36 -17.68
N VAL A 330 6.20 -11.22 -17.08
CA VAL A 330 4.82 -10.74 -16.91
C VAL A 330 4.62 -9.49 -17.72
N SER A 331 3.49 -9.41 -18.40
CA SER A 331 3.07 -8.22 -19.14
C SER A 331 1.69 -7.79 -18.69
N VAL A 332 1.51 -6.47 -18.51
CA VAL A 332 0.27 -5.87 -18.04
C VAL A 332 -0.27 -4.96 -19.13
N SER A 333 -1.57 -5.04 -19.38
CA SER A 333 -2.33 -4.14 -20.25
C SER A 333 -3.31 -3.34 -19.38
N ILE A 334 -3.49 -2.06 -19.71
CA ILE A 334 -4.50 -1.17 -19.10
C ILE A 334 -5.61 -0.77 -20.10
N ASP A 335 -5.54 -1.31 -21.32
CA ASP A 335 -6.38 -0.97 -22.46
C ASP A 335 -7.10 -2.22 -23.03
N ASN A 336 -7.52 -3.13 -22.15
CA ASN A 336 -8.25 -4.36 -22.50
C ASN A 336 -7.49 -5.31 -23.44
N GLY A 337 -6.16 -5.29 -23.40
CA GLY A 337 -5.28 -6.17 -24.15
C GLY A 337 -4.87 -5.65 -25.53
N VAL A 338 -5.06 -4.35 -25.80
CA VAL A 338 -4.59 -3.72 -27.04
C VAL A 338 -3.08 -3.56 -27.02
N SER A 339 -2.51 -3.08 -25.91
CA SER A 339 -1.08 -2.95 -25.68
C SER A 339 -0.65 -3.59 -24.37
N TYR A 340 0.60 -4.08 -24.33
CA TYR A 340 1.16 -4.77 -23.17
C TYR A 340 2.50 -4.15 -22.77
N MET A 341 2.57 -3.73 -21.51
CA MET A 341 3.76 -3.25 -20.84
C MET A 341 4.55 -4.43 -20.28
N PRO A 342 5.81 -4.63 -20.70
CA PRO A 342 6.66 -5.60 -20.02
C PRO A 342 7.02 -5.05 -18.63
N VAL A 343 6.90 -5.88 -17.60
CA VAL A 343 7.19 -5.44 -16.22
C VAL A 343 8.59 -5.86 -15.79
N SER A 344 8.73 -7.11 -15.33
CA SER A 344 10.00 -7.73 -14.92
C SER A 344 9.73 -9.21 -14.63
N SER A 345 10.77 -9.97 -14.29
CA SER A 345 10.66 -11.42 -14.03
C SER A 345 9.78 -11.73 -12.81
N PHE A 346 8.88 -12.68 -12.99
CA PHE A 346 8.06 -13.31 -11.95
C PHE A 346 8.44 -14.79 -11.86
N THR A 347 8.41 -15.40 -10.68
CA THR A 347 8.81 -16.79 -10.50
C THR A 347 7.68 -17.63 -9.93
N TYR A 348 7.33 -18.71 -10.62
CA TYR A 348 6.53 -19.76 -10.03
C TYR A 348 7.40 -20.69 -9.20
N ALA A 349 7.04 -20.91 -7.94
CA ALA A 349 7.67 -21.85 -7.03
C ALA A 349 7.12 -23.28 -7.24
N PRO A 350 7.93 -24.33 -7.03
CA PRO A 350 7.49 -25.71 -7.14
C PRO A 350 6.49 -26.10 -6.03
N LEU A 351 5.75 -27.18 -6.27
CA LEU A 351 4.68 -27.72 -5.38
C LEU A 351 5.13 -28.06 -3.96
N GLN A 352 6.42 -28.37 -3.79
CA GLN A 352 7.02 -28.73 -2.50
C GLN A 352 7.22 -27.52 -1.58
N PHE A 353 7.30 -26.33 -2.17
CA PHE A 353 7.25 -25.06 -1.47
C PHE A 353 5.83 -24.52 -1.57
N GLY A 354 4.85 -25.37 -1.25
CA GLY A 354 3.49 -24.91 -0.97
C GLY A 354 3.62 -23.73 -0.02
N SER A 355 3.11 -22.58 -0.43
CA SER A 355 3.14 -21.38 0.39
C SER A 355 2.63 -21.75 1.78
N ASP A 356 3.35 -21.40 2.85
CA ASP A 356 2.97 -21.64 4.25
C ASP A 356 1.65 -20.91 4.66
N ASP A 357 0.81 -20.57 3.69
CA ASP A 357 -0.35 -19.70 3.78
C ASP A 357 -1.62 -20.46 4.24
N VAL A 358 -1.70 -21.77 3.98
CA VAL A 358 -2.77 -22.65 4.46
C VAL A 358 -2.16 -23.91 5.07
N ILE A 359 -2.35 -24.07 6.37
CA ILE A 359 -1.84 -25.17 7.18
C ILE A 359 -2.96 -26.18 7.41
N ILE A 360 -2.65 -27.46 7.17
CA ILE A 360 -3.52 -28.58 7.53
C ILE A 360 -2.91 -29.26 8.74
N ASP A 361 -3.56 -29.14 9.90
CA ASP A 361 -3.15 -29.89 11.08
C ASP A 361 -3.75 -31.31 10.98
N THR A 362 -2.89 -32.24 10.57
CA THR A 362 -3.18 -33.66 10.65
C THR A 362 -2.31 -34.27 11.74
N ARG A 363 -2.94 -34.98 12.68
CA ARG A 363 -2.25 -35.51 13.86
C ARG A 363 -1.14 -36.54 13.60
N ASN A 364 -0.72 -36.84 12.34
CA ASN A 364 0.42 -37.72 11.99
C ASN A 364 0.65 -37.98 10.46
N GLN A 365 -0.04 -37.33 9.49
CA GLN A 365 0.11 -37.62 8.04
C GLN A 365 -0.18 -36.40 7.14
N ASP A 366 0.78 -35.48 6.98
CA ASP A 366 0.55 -34.17 6.35
C ASP A 366 0.17 -34.21 4.85
N TYR A 367 0.28 -35.38 4.20
CA TYR A 367 0.11 -35.51 2.76
C TYR A 367 -0.96 -36.54 2.32
N LEU A 368 -1.61 -37.25 3.25
CA LEU A 368 -2.60 -38.29 2.91
C LEU A 368 -3.87 -38.13 3.74
N LEU A 369 -4.98 -37.93 3.05
CA LEU A 369 -6.31 -37.76 3.64
C LEU A 369 -7.23 -38.91 3.22
N ASN A 370 -7.98 -39.44 4.18
CA ASN A 370 -9.06 -40.39 3.90
C ASN A 370 -10.36 -39.63 3.66
N VAL A 371 -11.21 -40.13 2.76
CA VAL A 371 -12.61 -39.68 2.72
C VAL A 371 -13.25 -39.84 4.10
N VAL A 372 -14.16 -38.92 4.46
CA VAL A 372 -14.84 -38.88 5.76
C VAL A 372 -13.89 -38.63 6.96
N GLN A 373 -12.61 -38.29 6.71
CA GLN A 373 -11.69 -37.82 7.73
C GLN A 373 -11.99 -36.36 8.09
N TYR A 374 -11.90 -36.02 9.37
CA TYR A 374 -11.88 -34.63 9.80
C TYR A 374 -10.48 -34.05 9.75
N ILE A 375 -10.35 -32.86 9.18
CA ILE A 375 -9.11 -32.07 9.14
C ILE A 375 -9.33 -30.70 9.78
N ASN A 376 -8.30 -30.16 10.41
CA ASN A 376 -8.27 -28.79 10.88
C ASN A 376 -7.47 -27.95 9.88
N LEU A 377 -8.09 -26.91 9.34
CA LEU A 377 -7.47 -25.97 8.43
C LEU A 377 -7.26 -24.65 9.14
N THR A 378 -6.09 -24.06 8.94
CA THR A 378 -5.76 -22.71 9.38
C THR A 378 -5.17 -21.95 8.20
N TRP A 379 -5.58 -20.70 7.99
CA TRP A 379 -5.06 -19.85 6.93
C TRP A 379 -4.87 -18.42 7.41
N HIS A 380 -3.99 -17.67 6.74
CA HIS A 380 -3.76 -16.27 7.09
C HIS A 380 -3.60 -15.39 5.85
N PHE A 381 -4.58 -14.50 5.63
CA PHE A 381 -4.40 -13.38 4.70
C PHE A 381 -3.71 -12.23 5.42
N SER A 382 -2.62 -11.72 4.81
CA SER A 382 -1.95 -10.53 5.32
C SER A 382 -2.94 -9.37 5.45
N GLU A 383 -2.68 -8.46 6.39
CA GLU A 383 -3.49 -7.25 6.57
C GLU A 383 -3.58 -6.44 5.28
N SER A 384 -2.47 -6.30 4.55
CA SER A 384 -2.44 -5.62 3.25
C SER A 384 -3.39 -6.24 2.23
N THR A 385 -3.51 -7.57 2.21
CA THR A 385 -4.43 -8.31 1.34
C THR A 385 -5.87 -8.12 1.79
N ARG A 386 -6.15 -8.24 3.10
CA ARG A 386 -7.50 -8.05 3.65
C ARG A 386 -8.03 -6.64 3.40
N ASN A 387 -7.16 -5.63 3.45
CA ASN A 387 -7.52 -4.24 3.18
C ASN A 387 -7.91 -3.98 1.70
N THR A 388 -7.69 -4.94 0.79
CA THR A 388 -8.18 -4.87 -0.60
C THR A 388 -9.60 -5.43 -0.76
N PHE A 389 -10.14 -6.08 0.27
CA PHE A 389 -11.43 -6.77 0.17
C PHE A 389 -12.59 -5.76 0.25
N PRO A 390 -13.52 -5.79 -0.71
CA PRO A 390 -14.76 -5.02 -0.59
C PRO A 390 -15.58 -5.45 0.63
N ASN A 391 -16.41 -4.54 1.14
CA ASN A 391 -17.37 -4.88 2.19
C ASN A 391 -18.35 -5.96 1.68
N GLY A 392 -18.56 -7.01 2.47
CA GLY A 392 -19.35 -8.19 2.07
C GLY A 392 -18.56 -9.28 1.34
N THR A 393 -17.22 -9.20 1.33
CA THR A 393 -16.37 -10.32 0.89
C THR A 393 -16.60 -11.55 1.78
N THR A 394 -16.66 -12.73 1.17
CA THR A 394 -16.74 -14.02 1.86
C THR A 394 -15.56 -14.91 1.48
N ILE A 395 -15.26 -15.88 2.34
CA ILE A 395 -14.26 -16.91 2.09
C ILE A 395 -14.94 -18.19 1.60
N GLU A 396 -14.37 -18.79 0.58
CA GLU A 396 -14.77 -20.09 0.01
C GLU A 396 -13.57 -21.04 0.05
N ILE A 397 -13.81 -22.27 0.49
CA ILE A 397 -12.80 -23.32 0.56
C ILE A 397 -13.13 -24.37 -0.49
N GLN A 398 -12.15 -24.66 -1.32
CA GLN A 398 -12.24 -25.50 -2.49
C GLN A 398 -11.27 -26.68 -2.37
N LEU A 399 -11.67 -27.85 -2.86
CA LEU A 399 -10.77 -28.95 -3.16
C LEU A 399 -10.54 -29.00 -4.67
N VAL A 400 -9.28 -28.91 -5.08
CA VAL A 400 -8.90 -28.85 -6.50
C VAL A 400 -8.11 -30.09 -6.86
N GLU A 401 -8.59 -30.85 -7.83
CA GLU A 401 -7.87 -32.01 -8.36
C GLU A 401 -6.76 -31.59 -9.34
N VAL A 402 -5.64 -32.31 -9.30
CA VAL A 402 -4.50 -32.13 -10.19
C VAL A 402 -4.17 -33.47 -10.84
N SER A 403 -3.93 -33.42 -12.15
CA SER A 403 -3.55 -34.56 -12.97
C SER A 403 -2.33 -34.25 -13.84
N LEU A 404 -1.79 -35.28 -14.50
CA LEU A 404 -0.77 -35.12 -15.53
C LEU A 404 -1.43 -35.30 -16.90
N ASN A 405 -1.12 -34.42 -17.83
CA ASN A 405 -1.53 -34.57 -19.22
C ASN A 405 -0.64 -35.58 -19.97
N ASN A 406 -0.96 -35.84 -21.25
CA ASN A 406 -0.20 -36.78 -22.10
C ASN A 406 1.27 -36.39 -22.34
N ARG A 407 1.68 -35.18 -21.98
CA ARG A 407 3.06 -34.69 -22.04
C ARG A 407 3.75 -34.66 -20.67
N SER A 408 3.14 -35.31 -19.67
CA SER A 408 3.60 -35.34 -18.28
C SER A 408 3.74 -33.96 -17.64
N GLN A 409 2.93 -32.99 -18.08
CA GLN A 409 2.81 -31.69 -17.46
C GLN A 409 1.59 -31.66 -16.53
N LEU A 410 1.69 -30.89 -15.45
CA LEU A 410 0.59 -30.74 -14.50
C LEU A 410 -0.59 -30.02 -15.15
N GLN A 411 -1.79 -30.44 -14.81
CA GLN A 411 -3.05 -29.82 -15.19
C GLN A 411 -4.00 -29.84 -13.99
N GLN A 412 -4.60 -28.69 -13.66
CA GLN A 412 -5.68 -28.62 -12.67
C GLN A 412 -7.05 -28.86 -13.33
N GLU A 413 -8.00 -29.39 -12.57
CA GLU A 413 -9.39 -29.48 -13.00
C GLU A 413 -10.07 -28.11 -13.02
N ASN A 414 -10.88 -27.84 -14.05
CA ASN A 414 -11.46 -26.51 -14.28
C ASN A 414 -12.59 -26.15 -13.30
N SER A 415 -13.21 -27.15 -12.68
CA SER A 415 -14.35 -26.97 -11.77
C SER A 415 -14.00 -27.55 -10.41
N PRO A 416 -13.44 -26.76 -9.49
CA PRO A 416 -13.08 -27.27 -8.18
C PRO A 416 -14.32 -27.61 -7.35
N MET A 417 -14.19 -28.58 -6.46
CA MET A 417 -15.26 -28.97 -5.54
C MET A 417 -15.33 -27.97 -4.38
N ILE A 418 -16.45 -27.28 -4.23
CA ILE A 418 -16.68 -26.36 -3.11
C ILE A 418 -16.95 -27.19 -1.85
N LEU A 419 -16.07 -27.08 -0.86
CA LEU A 419 -16.22 -27.75 0.44
C LEU A 419 -17.13 -26.94 1.37
N ILE A 420 -16.92 -25.62 1.39
CA ILE A 420 -17.69 -24.66 2.18
C ILE A 420 -17.53 -23.26 1.58
N GLN A 421 -18.54 -22.43 1.74
CA GLN A 421 -18.59 -21.05 1.26
C GLN A 421 -19.27 -20.14 2.29
N ASP A 422 -19.33 -18.84 1.98
CA ASP A 422 -20.00 -17.83 2.82
C ASP A 422 -19.38 -17.67 4.22
N ILE A 423 -18.08 -17.98 4.36
CA ILE A 423 -17.34 -17.79 5.60
C ILE A 423 -16.94 -16.31 5.75
N MET A 424 -17.01 -15.77 6.96
CA MET A 424 -16.58 -14.39 7.22
C MET A 424 -15.04 -14.25 7.11
N PRO A 425 -14.50 -13.15 6.53
CA PRO A 425 -13.06 -12.98 6.30
C PRO A 425 -12.16 -12.95 7.55
N ASP A 426 -12.74 -12.73 8.73
CA ASP A 426 -12.06 -12.75 10.03
C ASP A 426 -11.88 -14.17 10.59
N VAL A 427 -12.62 -15.16 10.07
CA VAL A 427 -12.41 -16.57 10.39
C VAL A 427 -11.13 -17.05 9.71
N THR A 428 -10.19 -17.55 10.51
CA THR A 428 -8.87 -18.03 10.04
C THR A 428 -8.66 -19.53 10.26
N SER A 429 -9.64 -20.23 10.84
CA SER A 429 -9.55 -21.68 11.01
C SER A 429 -10.92 -22.34 10.98
N LEU A 430 -10.94 -23.60 10.52
CA LEU A 430 -12.14 -24.39 10.41
C LEU A 430 -11.83 -25.88 10.45
N ARG A 431 -12.74 -26.65 11.05
CA ARG A 431 -12.72 -28.11 10.97
C ARG A 431 -13.62 -28.57 9.82
N LEU A 432 -13.04 -29.28 8.85
CA LEU A 432 -13.75 -29.76 7.65
C LEU A 432 -13.76 -31.28 7.58
N LEU A 433 -14.81 -31.80 6.95
CA LEU A 433 -14.92 -33.21 6.58
C LEU A 433 -14.46 -33.40 5.14
N VAL A 434 -13.55 -34.34 4.90
CA VAL A 434 -13.13 -34.69 3.54
C VAL A 434 -14.30 -35.39 2.81
N PRO A 435 -14.71 -34.92 1.62
CA PRO A 435 -15.89 -35.45 0.91
C PRO A 435 -15.79 -36.94 0.56
N GLU A 436 -16.91 -37.65 0.65
CA GLU A 436 -17.00 -39.08 0.29
C GLU A 436 -17.04 -39.33 -1.22
N SER A 437 -17.38 -38.30 -2.01
CA SER A 437 -17.56 -38.38 -3.47
C SER A 437 -16.26 -38.63 -4.27
N ILE A 438 -15.11 -38.69 -3.61
CA ILE A 438 -13.81 -38.90 -4.26
C ILE A 438 -13.62 -40.41 -4.46
N ALA A 439 -13.86 -40.85 -5.70
CA ALA A 439 -13.60 -42.21 -6.12
C ALA A 439 -12.09 -42.41 -6.40
N TYR A 440 -11.51 -43.48 -5.88
CA TYR A 440 -10.08 -43.81 -6.00
C TYR A 440 -9.16 -42.76 -5.34
N ILE A 441 -7.85 -42.89 -5.55
CA ILE A 441 -6.88 -41.94 -5.01
C ILE A 441 -6.67 -40.80 -6.01
N LYS A 442 -6.73 -39.57 -5.51
CA LYS A 442 -6.57 -38.33 -6.28
C LYS A 442 -5.48 -37.47 -5.67
N ALA A 443 -4.70 -36.80 -6.52
CA ALA A 443 -3.79 -35.75 -6.09
C ALA A 443 -4.55 -34.43 -6.09
N CYS A 444 -4.64 -33.77 -4.93
CA CYS A 444 -5.43 -32.57 -4.74
C CYS A 444 -4.64 -31.50 -3.99
N PHE A 445 -5.17 -30.30 -3.94
CA PHE A 445 -4.81 -29.30 -2.93
C PHE A 445 -6.08 -28.59 -2.47
N ILE A 446 -6.02 -28.00 -1.27
CA ILE A 446 -7.10 -27.17 -0.76
C ILE A 446 -6.76 -25.72 -1.09
N ARG A 447 -7.74 -25.01 -1.65
CA ARG A 447 -7.63 -23.59 -1.97
C ARG A 447 -8.62 -22.81 -1.12
N VAL A 448 -8.13 -21.75 -0.49
CA VAL A 448 -8.95 -20.78 0.26
C VAL A 448 -8.99 -19.51 -0.57
N VAL A 449 -10.17 -19.11 -1.06
CA VAL A 449 -10.33 -17.91 -1.88
C VAL A 449 -11.20 -16.87 -1.19
N ALA A 450 -10.81 -15.60 -1.30
CA ALA A 450 -11.63 -14.46 -0.92
C ALA A 450 -12.45 -13.99 -2.13
N ARG A 451 -13.77 -13.98 -2.00
CA ARG A 451 -14.71 -13.66 -3.08
C ARG A 451 -15.63 -12.52 -2.72
N PHE A 452 -15.88 -11.65 -3.70
CA PHE A 452 -16.96 -10.68 -3.62
C PHE A 452 -17.72 -10.70 -4.94
N LYS A 453 -19.01 -11.04 -4.86
CA LYS A 453 -19.84 -11.38 -6.03
C LYS A 453 -19.16 -12.50 -6.84
N ASN A 454 -18.98 -12.30 -8.15
CA ASN A 454 -18.38 -13.30 -9.04
C ASN A 454 -16.86 -13.14 -9.20
N LYS A 455 -16.20 -12.27 -8.42
CA LYS A 455 -14.77 -12.00 -8.51
C LYS A 455 -14.01 -12.57 -7.33
N THR A 456 -12.84 -13.14 -7.60
CA THR A 456 -11.87 -13.56 -6.58
C THR A 456 -10.83 -12.47 -6.39
N TYR A 457 -10.57 -12.09 -5.15
CA TYR A 457 -9.62 -11.02 -4.79
C TYR A 457 -8.28 -11.57 -4.30
N ALA A 458 -8.30 -12.76 -3.71
CA ALA A 458 -7.10 -13.46 -3.28
C ALA A 458 -7.36 -14.96 -3.18
N GLY A 459 -6.30 -15.75 -3.28
CA GLY A 459 -6.31 -17.19 -3.08
C GLY A 459 -5.03 -17.64 -2.40
N LEU A 460 -5.19 -18.54 -1.43
CA LEU A 460 -4.12 -19.25 -0.75
C LEU A 460 -4.29 -20.73 -1.05
N ASN A 461 -3.19 -21.47 -1.15
CA ASN A 461 -3.24 -22.90 -1.43
C ASN A 461 -2.42 -23.65 -0.38
N THR A 462 -2.85 -24.87 -0.06
CA THR A 462 -2.00 -25.84 0.65
C THR A 462 -0.90 -26.35 -0.28
N GLY A 463 0.04 -27.12 0.28
CA GLY A 463 0.81 -28.08 -0.51
C GLY A 463 -0.09 -29.13 -1.17
N MET A 464 0.50 -29.98 -2.03
CA MET A 464 -0.23 -31.10 -2.61
C MET A 464 -0.50 -32.19 -1.57
N LEU A 465 -1.65 -32.83 -1.72
CA LEU A 465 -2.17 -33.88 -0.86
C LEU A 465 -2.65 -35.04 -1.74
N ALA A 466 -2.69 -36.24 -1.18
CA ALA A 466 -3.40 -37.37 -1.74
C ALA A 466 -4.71 -37.59 -0.96
N VAL A 467 -5.84 -37.69 -1.65
CA VAL A 467 -7.13 -38.04 -1.03
C VAL A 467 -7.57 -39.41 -1.54
N ARG A 468 -7.95 -40.32 -0.63
CA ARG A 468 -8.31 -41.70 -0.98
C ARG A 468 -9.64 -42.17 -0.40
N SER A 469 -10.32 -43.04 -1.14
CA SER A 469 -11.44 -43.84 -0.65
C SER A 469 -10.98 -44.92 0.34
N LEU A 470 -11.85 -45.36 1.25
CA LEU A 470 -11.57 -46.42 2.23
C LEU A 470 -11.17 -47.77 1.59
N PRO A 471 -10.48 -48.69 2.31
CA PRO A 471 -9.60 -49.73 1.76
C PRO A 471 -10.22 -50.83 0.89
N ALA A 472 -11.54 -50.86 0.67
CA ALA A 472 -12.20 -52.00 0.02
C ALA A 472 -11.90 -52.15 -1.48
N PHE A 473 -11.30 -51.16 -2.15
CA PHE A 473 -11.21 -51.12 -3.62
C PHE A 473 -9.81 -50.88 -4.24
N ALA A 474 -8.75 -50.68 -3.45
CA ALA A 474 -7.57 -49.99 -3.96
C ALA A 474 -6.31 -50.84 -4.25
N THR A 475 -6.33 -52.15 -4.00
CA THR A 475 -5.14 -53.00 -4.17
C THR A 475 -4.88 -53.46 -5.61
N THR A 476 -5.89 -53.51 -6.48
CA THR A 476 -5.76 -54.11 -7.82
C THR A 476 -5.33 -53.12 -8.91
N SER A 477 -5.77 -51.86 -8.86
CA SER A 477 -5.49 -50.85 -9.91
C SER A 477 -4.10 -50.21 -9.85
N CYS A 478 -3.40 -50.43 -8.74
CA CYS A 478 -2.15 -49.74 -8.40
C CYS A 478 -0.89 -50.37 -9.04
N VAL A 479 -0.92 -51.68 -9.26
CA VAL A 479 0.20 -52.41 -9.88
C VAL A 479 0.32 -52.08 -11.37
N GLU A 480 -0.82 -51.99 -12.07
CA GLU A 480 -0.88 -51.69 -13.51
C GLU A 480 -0.42 -50.26 -13.84
N TRP A 481 -0.70 -49.29 -12.98
CA TRP A 481 -0.29 -47.89 -13.20
C TRP A 481 1.22 -47.68 -13.08
N SER A 482 1.89 -48.38 -12.16
CA SER A 482 3.32 -48.21 -11.87
C SER A 482 4.26 -48.68 -13.01
N GLN A 483 3.81 -49.65 -13.82
CA GLN A 483 4.63 -50.30 -14.84
C GLN A 483 4.78 -49.49 -16.14
N GLY A 484 4.01 -48.40 -16.32
CA GLY A 484 3.99 -47.60 -17.55
C GLY A 484 4.55 -46.19 -17.45
N GLN A 485 5.13 -45.78 -16.31
CA GLN A 485 5.54 -44.39 -16.11
C GLN A 485 6.99 -44.12 -16.60
N PRO A 486 7.23 -43.07 -17.41
CA PRO A 486 8.56 -42.69 -17.87
C PRO A 486 9.45 -42.11 -16.74
N GLU A 487 10.77 -42.10 -16.97
CA GLU A 487 11.77 -41.47 -16.08
C GLU A 487 11.42 -39.99 -15.84
N PRO A 488 11.29 -39.52 -14.59
CA PRO A 488 10.47 -38.35 -14.32
C PRO A 488 11.29 -37.08 -14.03
N SER A 489 10.78 -35.92 -14.47
CA SER A 489 11.21 -34.62 -13.93
C SER A 489 10.84 -34.49 -12.44
N ALA A 490 11.46 -33.54 -11.73
CA ALA A 490 11.27 -33.37 -10.28
C ALA A 490 9.79 -33.25 -9.82
N ASN A 491 8.91 -32.66 -10.64
CA ASN A 491 7.47 -32.55 -10.36
C ASN A 491 6.77 -33.92 -10.42
N ILE A 492 7.13 -34.72 -11.44
CA ILE A 492 6.59 -36.07 -11.60
C ILE A 492 7.11 -36.96 -10.47
N LEU A 493 8.37 -36.80 -10.04
CA LEU A 493 8.92 -37.45 -8.85
C LEU A 493 8.15 -37.11 -7.58
N TYR A 494 7.64 -35.89 -7.41
CA TYR A 494 6.87 -35.51 -6.22
C TYR A 494 5.47 -36.13 -6.20
N ILE A 495 4.74 -36.07 -7.33
CA ILE A 495 3.47 -36.79 -7.47
C ILE A 495 3.72 -38.28 -7.31
N GLN A 496 4.68 -38.86 -8.04
CA GLN A 496 5.02 -40.27 -7.89
C GLN A 496 5.47 -40.62 -6.46
N ARG A 497 6.12 -39.72 -5.71
CA ARG A 497 6.42 -39.93 -4.27
C ARG A 497 5.15 -39.95 -3.43
N LEU A 498 4.21 -39.01 -3.62
CA LEU A 498 2.89 -39.03 -2.96
C LEU A 498 2.16 -40.35 -3.24
N TRP A 499 2.23 -40.84 -4.48
CA TRP A 499 1.65 -42.12 -4.89
C TRP A 499 2.46 -43.34 -4.42
N ARG A 500 3.80 -43.25 -4.32
CA ARG A 500 4.68 -44.34 -3.85
C ARG A 500 4.64 -44.53 -2.34
N VAL A 501 4.51 -43.45 -1.54
CA VAL A 501 4.26 -43.53 -0.09
C VAL A 501 3.00 -44.36 0.19
N TYR A 502 2.01 -44.30 -0.71
CA TYR A 502 0.81 -45.12 -0.66
C TYR A 502 1.04 -46.58 -1.12
N LEU A 503 1.79 -46.80 -2.21
CA LEU A 503 2.02 -48.14 -2.78
C LEU A 503 2.91 -49.05 -1.93
N PHE A 504 3.89 -48.47 -1.23
CA PHE A 504 4.95 -49.25 -0.59
C PHE A 504 5.07 -49.03 0.92
N GLY A 505 4.25 -48.15 1.52
CA GLY A 505 4.14 -48.01 2.97
C GLY A 505 5.50 -47.97 3.68
N HIS A 506 6.40 -47.07 3.28
CA HIS A 506 7.67 -46.83 3.95
C HIS A 506 8.02 -45.36 3.95
#